data_AF-A0A8S3QKQ0-F1
#
_entry.id   AF-A0A8S3QKQ0-F1
#
_cell.length_a   1.000
_cell.length_b   1.000
_cell.length_c   1.000
_cell.angle_alpha   90.00
_cell.angle_beta   90.00
_cell.angle_gamma   90.00
#
_symmetry.space_group_name_H-M   'P 1'
#
loop_
_entity.id
_entity.type
_entity.pdbx_description
1 polymer ?
#
loop_
_entity_poly.entity_id
_entity_poly.type
_entity_poly.pdbx_seq_one_letter_code
_entity_poly.pdbx_strand_id
1 'polypeptide(L)'
;MNNMATKEDVTDLKQIMMSIDSKVTNFSSRLDSVEKNLTELISDVKSEVGQVKSDLSITNTEVTQLRQDHNELERDLGIEKFKADSFPIANAHRIPAKAPVDGTKRPDAIIVRLMHYDDKQFIMAQAYKVAKKRIRIVDDLPIVMKEARNDLAKIAYNIRTKEKLQTRIRVRGVHLVLETRLNARDVWNVRKDISCV
;
A
#
# COMPACT_ATOMS: atom_id res chain seq x y z
N MET A 1 76.13 -11.80 34.32
CA MET A 1 75.39 -11.02 33.30
C MET A 1 73.85 -11.14 33.43
N ASN A 2 73.28 -12.18 34.05
CA ASN A 2 71.81 -12.37 34.10
C ASN A 2 71.01 -11.38 34.98
N ASN A 3 71.59 -10.78 36.03
CA ASN A 3 70.83 -9.95 36.98
C ASN A 3 70.46 -8.55 36.44
N MET A 4 71.10 -8.11 35.35
CA MET A 4 70.83 -6.81 34.74
C MET A 4 69.66 -6.92 33.75
N ALA A 5 69.62 -7.99 32.95
CA ALA A 5 68.52 -8.30 32.03
C ALA A 5 67.17 -8.48 32.76
N THR A 6 67.16 -9.22 33.88
CA THR A 6 65.93 -9.41 34.67
C THR A 6 65.41 -8.12 35.30
N LYS A 7 66.27 -7.14 35.55
CA LYS A 7 65.88 -5.84 36.11
C LYS A 7 65.23 -4.95 35.05
N GLU A 8 65.73 -4.99 33.82
CA GLU A 8 65.16 -4.30 32.67
C GLU A 8 63.77 -4.85 32.31
N ASP A 9 63.61 -6.19 32.28
CA ASP A 9 62.30 -6.83 32.05
C ASP A 9 61.25 -6.41 33.09
N VAL A 10 61.65 -6.31 34.36
CA VAL A 10 60.76 -5.86 35.44
C VAL A 10 60.40 -4.39 35.31
N THR A 11 61.30 -3.54 34.82
CA THR A 11 60.97 -2.14 34.55
C THR A 11 60.00 -1.99 33.38
N ASP A 12 60.17 -2.78 32.32
CA ASP A 12 59.28 -2.77 31.15
C ASP A 12 57.88 -3.28 31.51
N LEU A 13 57.80 -4.39 32.27
CA LEU A 13 56.53 -4.90 32.77
C LEU A 13 55.78 -3.87 33.63
N LYS A 14 56.49 -3.10 34.47
CA LYS A 14 55.87 -2.01 35.24
C LYS A 14 55.32 -0.91 34.33
N GLN A 15 56.06 -0.50 33.31
CA GLN A 15 55.57 0.51 32.35
C GLN A 15 54.34 0.01 31.57
N ILE A 16 54.37 -1.25 31.12
CA ILE A 16 53.23 -1.89 30.45
C ILE A 16 52.02 -1.90 31.40
N MET A 17 52.20 -2.31 32.65
CA MET A 17 51.13 -2.34 33.65
C MET A 17 50.51 -0.95 33.88
N MET A 18 51.36 0.08 34.05
CA MET A 18 50.89 1.47 34.18
C MET A 18 50.10 1.93 32.94
N SER A 19 50.54 1.54 31.74
CA SER A 19 49.80 1.84 30.51
C SER A 19 48.46 1.11 30.45
N ILE A 20 48.41 -0.17 30.83
CA ILE A 20 47.17 -0.94 30.91
C ILE A 20 46.20 -0.31 31.89
N ASP A 21 46.64 0.04 33.10
CA ASP A 21 45.79 0.70 34.10
C ASP A 21 45.19 1.98 33.55
N SER A 22 46.01 2.83 32.90
CA SER A 22 45.52 4.07 32.30
C SER A 22 44.44 3.84 31.22
N LYS A 23 44.60 2.79 30.40
CA LYS A 23 43.63 2.41 29.36
C LYS A 23 42.35 1.84 29.97
N VAL A 24 42.46 1.02 31.02
CA VAL A 24 41.32 0.46 31.74
C VAL A 24 40.51 1.59 32.38
N THR A 25 41.15 2.53 33.06
CA THR A 25 40.47 3.73 33.61
C THR A 25 39.77 4.54 32.52
N ASN A 26 40.42 4.74 31.37
CA ASN A 26 39.80 5.42 30.24
C ASN A 26 38.58 4.66 29.70
N PHE A 27 38.68 3.34 29.52
CA PHE A 27 37.55 2.52 29.07
C PHE A 27 36.38 2.54 30.05
N SER A 28 36.64 2.46 31.36
CA SER A 28 35.60 2.62 32.38
C SER A 28 34.88 3.96 32.25
N SER A 29 35.62 5.07 32.14
CA SER A 29 35.00 6.40 31.99
C SER A 29 34.15 6.53 30.72
N ARG A 30 34.56 5.89 29.62
CA ARG A 30 33.80 5.87 28.37
C ARG A 30 32.54 5.01 28.48
N LEU A 31 32.62 3.87 29.19
CA LEU A 31 31.46 3.02 29.47
C LEU A 31 30.43 3.78 30.30
N ASP A 32 30.84 4.47 31.36
CA ASP A 32 29.96 5.29 32.20
C ASP A 32 29.25 6.38 31.37
N SER A 33 30.00 7.03 30.48
CA SER A 33 29.42 8.03 29.56
C SER A 33 28.42 7.42 28.57
N VAL A 34 28.68 6.22 28.04
CA VAL A 34 27.76 5.54 27.13
C VAL A 34 26.48 5.13 27.86
N GLU A 35 26.60 4.61 29.08
CA GLU A 35 25.45 4.22 29.91
C GLU A 35 24.55 5.42 30.23
N LYS A 36 25.16 6.56 30.59
CA LYS A 36 24.44 7.81 30.79
C LYS A 36 23.68 8.24 29.53
N ASN A 37 24.36 8.31 28.39
CA ASN A 37 23.75 8.73 27.13
C ASN A 37 22.61 7.80 26.70
N LEU A 38 22.77 6.49 26.92
CA LEU A 38 21.73 5.51 26.60
C LEU A 38 20.50 5.70 27.48
N THR A 39 20.71 6.01 28.77
CA THR A 39 19.62 6.25 29.72
C THR A 39 18.83 7.51 29.35
N GLU A 40 19.51 8.59 28.97
CA GLU A 40 18.89 9.82 28.48
C GLU A 40 18.09 9.57 27.19
N LEU A 41 18.69 8.90 26.20
CA LEU A 41 18.00 8.56 24.95
C LEU A 41 16.74 7.70 25.17
N ILE A 42 16.79 6.72 26.07
CA ILE A 42 15.63 5.90 26.42
C ILE A 42 14.52 6.76 27.03
N SER A 43 14.87 7.72 27.89
CA SER A 43 13.93 8.66 28.49
C SER A 43 13.23 9.51 27.42
N ASP A 44 14.01 10.07 26.50
CA ASP A 44 13.51 10.94 25.42
C ASP A 44 12.56 10.18 24.49
N VAL A 45 12.99 8.99 24.03
CA VAL A 45 12.14 8.13 23.17
C VAL A 45 10.84 7.76 23.88
N LYS A 46 10.88 7.47 25.18
CA LYS A 46 9.67 7.15 25.95
C LYS A 46 8.72 8.34 26.05
N SER A 47 9.26 9.55 26.20
CA SER A 47 8.48 10.80 26.21
C SER A 47 7.82 11.06 24.86
N GLU A 48 8.58 10.97 23.76
CA GLU A 48 8.08 11.18 22.40
C GLU A 48 6.99 10.16 22.03
N VAL A 49 7.21 8.88 22.33
CA VAL A 49 6.20 7.83 22.11
C VAL A 49 4.93 8.09 22.91
N GLY A 50 5.07 8.62 24.13
CA GLY A 50 3.94 9.04 24.97
C GLY A 50 3.12 10.16 24.32
N GLN A 51 3.80 11.18 23.79
CA GLN A 51 3.17 12.30 23.08
C GLN A 51 2.45 11.84 21.82
N VAL A 52 3.12 11.07 20.95
CA VAL A 52 2.52 10.53 19.73
C VAL A 52 1.27 9.69 20.02
N LYS A 53 1.28 8.92 21.12
CA LYS A 53 0.10 8.14 21.53
C LYS A 53 -1.08 9.03 21.93
N SER A 54 -0.80 10.14 22.63
CA SER A 54 -1.80 11.14 22.99
C SER A 54 -2.38 11.80 21.74
N ASP A 55 -1.54 12.27 20.82
CA ASP A 55 -1.95 12.94 19.59
C ASP A 55 -2.79 12.02 18.70
N LEU A 56 -2.41 10.74 18.61
CA LEU A 56 -3.17 9.74 17.87
C LEU A 56 -4.56 9.49 18.51
N SER A 57 -4.65 9.54 19.84
CA SER A 57 -5.93 9.43 20.53
C SER A 57 -6.85 10.61 20.22
N ILE A 58 -6.32 11.84 20.22
CA ILE A 58 -7.07 13.05 19.86
C ILE A 58 -7.52 12.97 18.41
N THR A 59 -6.61 12.67 17.49
CA THR A 59 -6.91 12.53 16.05
C THR A 59 -8.00 11.49 15.79
N ASN A 60 -7.98 10.34 16.50
CA ASN A 60 -9.02 9.32 16.35
C ASN A 60 -10.40 9.81 16.80
N THR A 61 -10.44 10.59 17.89
CA THR A 61 -11.68 11.22 18.37
C THR A 61 -12.20 12.21 17.33
N GLU A 62 -11.35 13.10 16.82
CA GLU A 62 -11.71 14.08 15.78
C GLU A 62 -12.19 13.42 14.49
N VAL A 63 -11.50 12.38 14.01
CA VAL A 63 -11.92 11.63 12.81
C VAL A 63 -13.26 10.93 13.03
N THR A 64 -13.52 10.44 14.24
CA THR A 64 -14.82 9.84 14.57
C THR A 64 -15.93 10.87 14.58
N GLN A 65 -15.67 12.06 15.13
CA GLN A 65 -16.62 13.18 15.12
C GLN A 65 -16.90 13.64 13.69
N LEU A 66 -15.87 13.88 12.88
CA LEU A 66 -16.02 14.28 11.48
C LEU A 66 -16.83 13.26 10.66
N ARG A 67 -16.72 11.96 10.96
CA ARG A 67 -17.55 10.94 10.33
C ARG A 67 -19.01 11.05 10.74
N GLN A 68 -19.29 11.37 12.00
CA GLN A 68 -20.66 11.60 12.47
C GLN A 68 -21.24 12.84 11.81
N ASP A 69 -20.52 13.96 11.83
CA ASP A 69 -20.91 15.22 11.20
C ASP A 69 -21.14 15.04 9.69
N HIS A 70 -20.27 14.28 9.02
CA HIS A 70 -20.46 13.96 7.60
C HIS A 70 -21.73 13.15 7.34
N ASN A 71 -22.04 12.15 8.17
CA ASN A 71 -23.27 11.38 8.02
C ASN A 71 -24.52 12.23 8.32
N GLU A 72 -24.44 13.19 9.23
CA GLU A 72 -25.52 14.14 9.51
C GLU A 72 -25.73 15.10 8.33
N LEU A 73 -24.65 15.67 7.80
CA LEU A 73 -24.70 16.49 6.59
C LEU A 73 -25.25 15.73 5.37
N GLU A 74 -24.89 14.46 5.20
CA GLU A 74 -25.47 13.60 4.16
C GLU A 74 -27.00 13.49 4.31
N ARG A 75 -27.51 13.38 5.55
CA ARG A 75 -28.96 13.34 5.82
C ARG A 75 -29.63 14.70 5.55
N ASP A 76 -29.05 15.79 6.05
CA ASP A 76 -29.61 17.13 5.92
C ASP A 76 -29.69 17.60 4.46
N LEU A 77 -28.70 17.20 3.65
CA LEU A 77 -28.66 17.49 2.22
C LEU A 77 -29.46 16.49 1.37
N GLY A 78 -30.10 15.49 1.98
CA GLY A 78 -30.81 14.44 1.23
C GLY A 78 -29.90 13.58 0.36
N ILE A 79 -28.59 13.59 0.62
CA ILE A 79 -27.59 12.69 0.02
C ILE A 79 -27.66 11.38 0.80
N GLU A 80 -28.83 10.76 0.90
CA GLU A 80 -28.87 9.34 1.23
C GLU A 80 -28.13 8.62 0.11
N LYS A 81 -27.22 7.69 0.45
CA LYS A 81 -26.62 6.79 -0.54
C LYS A 81 -27.72 6.29 -1.45
N PHE A 82 -27.75 6.79 -2.70
CA PHE A 82 -28.70 6.38 -3.70
C PHE A 82 -28.79 4.85 -3.68
N LYS A 83 -29.84 4.30 -3.07
CA LYS A 83 -30.44 3.10 -3.64
C LYS A 83 -30.92 3.62 -4.97
N ALA A 84 -30.14 3.37 -6.02
CA ALA A 84 -30.57 3.72 -7.35
C ALA A 84 -31.84 2.91 -7.62
N ASP A 85 -33.00 3.50 -7.35
CA ASP A 85 -34.30 2.91 -7.67
C ASP A 85 -34.39 2.63 -9.17
N SER A 86 -33.62 3.38 -9.97
CA SER A 86 -33.38 3.09 -11.38
C SER A 86 -31.99 3.58 -11.83
N PHE A 87 -31.40 2.86 -12.79
CA PHE A 87 -30.27 3.34 -13.57
C PHE A 87 -30.80 3.72 -14.96
N PRO A 88 -30.74 5.00 -15.36
CA PRO A 88 -31.20 5.39 -16.68
C PRO A 88 -30.24 4.82 -17.75
N ILE A 89 -30.77 3.88 -18.55
CA ILE A 89 -30.06 3.25 -19.66
C ILE A 89 -30.37 4.04 -20.93
N ALA A 90 -29.32 4.56 -21.58
CA ALA A 90 -29.46 5.21 -22.88
C ALA A 90 -29.74 4.18 -23.99
N ASN A 91 -29.06 3.03 -23.95
CA ASN A 91 -29.24 1.93 -24.90
C ASN A 91 -28.72 0.62 -24.33
N ALA A 92 -29.33 -0.51 -24.68
CA ALA A 92 -28.79 -1.84 -24.43
C ALA A 92 -29.06 -2.76 -25.62
N HIS A 93 -28.01 -3.40 -26.15
CA HIS A 93 -28.13 -4.32 -27.28
C HIS A 93 -27.11 -5.45 -27.21
N ARG A 94 -27.36 -6.53 -27.95
CA ARG A 94 -26.43 -7.66 -28.09
C ARG A 94 -25.46 -7.42 -29.23
N ILE A 95 -24.18 -7.69 -28.99
CA ILE A 95 -23.17 -7.78 -30.05
C ILE A 95 -23.08 -9.23 -30.50
N PRO A 96 -23.27 -9.51 -31.80
CA PRO A 96 -23.03 -10.83 -32.36
C PRO A 96 -21.61 -11.31 -32.05
N ALA A 97 -21.49 -12.47 -31.41
CA ALA A 97 -20.20 -13.12 -31.22
C ALA A 97 -19.68 -13.63 -32.56
N LYS A 98 -18.35 -13.57 -32.76
CA LYS A 98 -17.71 -14.30 -33.85
C LYS A 98 -18.03 -15.79 -33.73
N ALA A 99 -18.26 -16.46 -34.86
CA ALA A 99 -18.52 -17.89 -34.90
C ALA A 99 -17.42 -18.64 -34.12
N PRO A 100 -17.79 -19.51 -33.16
CA PRO A 100 -16.80 -20.27 -32.39
C PRO A 100 -16.06 -21.24 -33.31
N VAL A 101 -14.74 -21.39 -33.10
CA VAL A 101 -13.92 -22.40 -33.81
C VAL A 101 -14.34 -23.83 -33.44
N ASP A 102 -14.89 -24.02 -32.25
CA ASP A 102 -15.23 -25.32 -31.64
C ASP A 102 -16.75 -25.62 -31.67
N GLY A 103 -17.53 -24.87 -32.48
CA GLY A 103 -18.99 -25.05 -32.60
C GLY A 103 -19.83 -24.70 -31.35
N THR A 104 -19.21 -24.49 -30.19
CA THR A 104 -19.89 -24.11 -28.95
C THR A 104 -20.35 -22.65 -28.99
N LYS A 105 -21.63 -22.43 -29.32
CA LYS A 105 -22.21 -21.07 -29.39
C LYS A 105 -22.22 -20.43 -28.01
N ARG A 106 -21.32 -19.47 -27.79
CA ARG A 106 -21.34 -18.59 -26.61
C ARG A 106 -22.47 -17.58 -26.77
N PRO A 107 -23.15 -17.17 -25.67
CA PRO A 107 -24.15 -16.12 -25.75
C PRO A 107 -23.50 -14.79 -26.17
N ASP A 108 -24.20 -14.06 -27.02
CA ASP A 108 -23.81 -12.72 -27.46
C ASP A 108 -23.67 -11.78 -26.26
N ALA A 109 -22.57 -11.03 -26.24
CA ALA A 109 -22.31 -10.04 -25.20
C ALA A 109 -23.35 -8.91 -25.27
N ILE A 110 -23.75 -8.38 -24.11
CA ILE A 110 -24.65 -7.23 -24.05
C ILE A 110 -23.81 -6.00 -23.79
N ILE A 111 -23.89 -4.99 -24.67
CA ILE A 111 -23.42 -3.65 -24.39
C ILE A 111 -24.57 -2.86 -23.77
N VAL A 112 -24.28 -2.22 -22.64
CA VAL A 112 -25.19 -1.27 -21.99
C VAL A 112 -24.52 0.09 -21.97
N ARG A 113 -25.16 1.07 -22.60
CA ARG A 113 -24.79 2.49 -22.52
C ARG A 113 -25.64 3.14 -21.44
N LEU A 114 -24.99 3.62 -20.40
CA LEU A 114 -25.63 4.35 -19.30
C LEU A 114 -25.68 5.84 -19.64
N MET A 115 -26.68 6.55 -19.10
CA MET A 115 -26.79 8.00 -19.29
C MET A 115 -25.68 8.75 -18.57
N HIS A 116 -25.31 8.32 -17.36
CA HIS A 116 -24.24 8.96 -16.58
C HIS A 116 -23.02 8.07 -16.42
N TYR A 117 -21.84 8.70 -16.38
CA TYR A 117 -20.59 8.00 -16.16
C TYR A 117 -20.47 7.47 -14.73
N ASP A 118 -21.05 8.16 -13.75
CA ASP A 118 -20.98 7.76 -12.34
C ASP A 118 -21.75 6.46 -12.08
N ASP A 119 -22.88 6.26 -12.77
CA ASP A 119 -23.64 5.00 -12.75
C ASP A 119 -22.78 3.81 -13.21
N LYS A 120 -21.98 4.02 -14.27
CA LYS A 120 -21.03 3.03 -14.75
C LYS A 120 -19.98 2.70 -13.68
N GLN A 121 -19.39 3.72 -13.06
CA GLN A 121 -18.38 3.53 -12.01
C GLN A 121 -18.94 2.78 -10.81
N PHE A 122 -20.16 3.12 -10.39
CA PHE A 122 -20.86 2.44 -9.31
C PHE A 122 -21.09 0.96 -9.63
N ILE A 123 -21.64 0.64 -10.82
CA ILE A 123 -21.87 -0.75 -11.24
C ILE A 123 -20.55 -1.53 -11.31
N MET A 124 -19.49 -0.95 -11.86
CA MET A 124 -18.18 -1.60 -11.93
C MET A 124 -17.58 -1.86 -10.55
N ALA A 125 -17.75 -0.94 -9.59
CA ALA A 125 -17.31 -1.13 -8.21
C ALA A 125 -18.07 -2.26 -7.50
N GLN A 126 -19.34 -2.48 -7.84
CA GLN A 126 -20.17 -3.55 -7.26
C GLN A 126 -20.14 -4.86 -8.07
N ALA A 127 -19.54 -4.87 -9.25
CA ALA A 127 -19.57 -6.01 -10.18
C ALA A 127 -19.08 -7.33 -9.55
N TYR A 128 -18.12 -7.27 -8.62
CA TYR A 128 -17.62 -8.44 -7.91
C TYR A 128 -18.70 -9.17 -7.09
N LYS A 129 -19.75 -8.46 -6.64
CA LYS A 129 -20.90 -9.06 -5.93
C LYS A 129 -21.76 -9.89 -6.87
N VAL A 130 -21.90 -9.45 -8.12
CA VAL A 130 -22.67 -10.13 -9.17
C VAL A 130 -21.86 -11.26 -9.80
N ALA A 131 -20.52 -11.21 -9.74
CA ALA A 131 -19.60 -12.22 -10.29
C ALA A 131 -19.74 -13.63 -9.66
N LYS A 132 -20.50 -13.79 -8.56
CA LYS A 132 -20.90 -15.12 -8.07
C LYS A 132 -21.88 -15.84 -9.02
N LYS A 133 -22.59 -15.08 -9.85
CA LYS A 133 -23.34 -15.58 -11.01
C LYS A 133 -22.33 -15.76 -12.15
N ARG A 134 -22.51 -16.76 -13.03
CA ARG A 134 -21.62 -17.07 -14.18
C ARG A 134 -21.63 -15.98 -15.27
N ILE A 135 -21.42 -14.72 -14.89
CA ILE A 135 -21.50 -13.52 -15.73
C ILE A 135 -20.26 -12.68 -15.45
N ARG A 136 -19.67 -12.12 -16.52
CA ARG A 136 -18.54 -11.20 -16.45
C ARG A 136 -19.00 -9.81 -16.89
N ILE A 137 -18.80 -8.82 -16.04
CA ILE A 137 -19.01 -7.41 -16.35
C ILE A 137 -17.64 -6.79 -16.61
N VAL A 138 -17.48 -6.12 -17.75
CA VAL A 138 -16.20 -5.53 -18.18
C VAL A 138 -16.49 -4.17 -18.83
N ASP A 139 -15.60 -3.21 -18.62
CA ASP A 139 -15.59 -1.97 -19.39
C ASP A 139 -15.42 -2.25 -20.89
N ASP A 140 -16.27 -1.61 -21.70
CA ASP A 140 -16.03 -1.53 -23.13
C ASP A 140 -15.02 -0.40 -23.41
N LEU A 141 -13.80 -0.81 -23.76
CA LEU A 141 -12.68 0.08 -24.05
C LEU A 141 -12.40 0.14 -25.55
N PRO A 142 -11.83 1.25 -26.06
CA PRO A 142 -11.25 1.32 -27.40
C PRO A 142 -10.22 0.21 -27.64
N ILE A 143 -9.98 -0.15 -28.90
CA ILE A 143 -9.12 -1.29 -29.26
C ILE A 143 -7.69 -1.16 -28.72
N VAL A 144 -7.08 0.03 -28.86
CA VAL A 144 -5.74 0.35 -28.35
C VAL A 144 -5.67 0.13 -26.83
N MET A 145 -6.69 0.59 -26.10
CA MET A 145 -6.79 0.39 -24.65
C MET A 145 -7.04 -1.07 -24.27
N LYS A 146 -7.77 -1.84 -25.08
CA LYS A 146 -7.96 -3.29 -24.85
C LYS A 146 -6.63 -4.04 -24.94
N GLU A 147 -5.79 -3.70 -25.91
CA GLU A 147 -4.45 -4.28 -26.07
C GLU A 147 -3.54 -3.91 -24.88
N ALA A 148 -3.44 -2.61 -24.56
CA ALA A 148 -2.68 -2.15 -23.42
C ALA A 148 -3.13 -2.79 -22.09
N ARG A 149 -4.45 -2.96 -21.91
CA ARG A 149 -5.01 -3.65 -20.73
C ARG A 149 -4.60 -5.12 -20.69
N ASN A 150 -4.57 -5.81 -21.82
CA ASN A 150 -4.12 -7.21 -21.88
C ASN A 150 -2.64 -7.33 -21.47
N ASP A 151 -1.79 -6.39 -21.89
CA ASP A 151 -0.39 -6.40 -21.50
C ASP A 151 -0.19 -6.10 -20.01
N LEU A 152 -0.92 -5.11 -19.46
CA LEU A 152 -0.95 -4.89 -18.02
C LEU A 152 -1.48 -6.11 -17.25
N ALA A 153 -2.44 -6.85 -17.81
CA ALA A 153 -2.98 -8.05 -17.16
C ALA A 153 -1.93 -9.17 -17.08
N LYS A 154 -1.08 -9.34 -18.10
CA LYS A 154 0.06 -10.28 -18.07
C LYS A 154 1.07 -9.89 -16.98
N ILE A 155 1.41 -8.60 -16.89
CA ILE A 155 2.31 -8.07 -15.86
C ILE A 155 1.70 -8.29 -14.47
N ALA A 156 0.43 -7.94 -14.29
CA ALA A 156 -0.28 -8.11 -13.03
C ALA A 156 -0.35 -9.59 -12.60
N TYR A 157 -0.49 -10.53 -13.55
CA TYR A 157 -0.43 -11.96 -13.23
C TYR A 157 0.92 -12.34 -12.62
N ASN A 158 2.03 -11.91 -13.24
CA ASN A 158 3.38 -12.18 -12.72
C ASN A 158 3.60 -11.58 -11.32
N ILE A 159 3.09 -10.38 -11.07
CA ILE A 159 3.16 -9.74 -9.75
C ILE A 159 2.40 -10.56 -8.71
N ARG A 160 1.17 -11.00 -9.01
CA ARG A 160 0.37 -11.83 -8.09
C ARG A 160 1.03 -13.17 -7.82
N THR A 161 1.65 -13.80 -8.83
CA THR A 161 2.24 -15.13 -8.68
C THR A 161 3.59 -15.10 -7.96
N LYS A 162 4.49 -14.18 -8.34
CA LYS A 162 5.86 -14.07 -7.84
C LYS A 162 5.99 -13.22 -6.58
N GLU A 163 5.46 -12.00 -6.60
CA GLU A 163 5.59 -11.03 -5.51
C GLU A 163 4.48 -11.17 -4.44
N LYS A 164 3.43 -11.96 -4.72
CA LYS A 164 2.26 -12.16 -3.85
C LYS A 164 1.51 -10.86 -3.50
N LEU A 165 1.65 -9.81 -4.32
CA LEU A 165 0.95 -8.55 -4.13
C LEU A 165 -0.44 -8.59 -4.75
N GLN A 166 -1.37 -7.82 -4.16
CA GLN A 166 -2.65 -7.53 -4.79
C GLN A 166 -2.43 -6.52 -5.92
N THR A 167 -3.18 -6.68 -7.01
CA THR A 167 -3.07 -5.82 -8.21
C THR A 167 -4.46 -5.36 -8.63
N ARG A 168 -4.57 -4.14 -9.17
CA ARG A 168 -5.75 -3.71 -9.93
C ARG A 168 -5.33 -2.85 -11.12
N ILE A 169 -6.13 -2.87 -12.18
CA ILE A 169 -5.95 -2.00 -13.35
C ILE A 169 -7.10 -1.00 -13.35
N ARG A 170 -6.80 0.30 -13.38
CA ARG A 170 -7.77 1.38 -13.44
C ARG A 170 -7.66 2.14 -14.75
N VAL A 171 -8.81 2.58 -15.25
CA VAL A 171 -8.91 3.50 -16.38
C VAL A 171 -9.00 4.92 -15.80
N ARG A 172 -8.10 5.81 -16.23
CA ARG A 172 -8.09 7.23 -15.83
C ARG A 172 -8.03 8.09 -17.10
N GLY A 173 -9.19 8.43 -17.66
CA GLY A 173 -9.26 9.09 -18.97
C GLY A 173 -8.65 8.21 -20.05
N VAL A 174 -7.60 8.69 -20.72
CA VAL A 174 -6.83 7.97 -21.75
C VAL A 174 -5.70 7.10 -21.18
N HIS A 175 -5.58 7.01 -19.85
CA HIS A 175 -4.54 6.24 -19.18
C HIS A 175 -5.07 4.92 -18.62
N LEU A 176 -4.24 3.89 -18.69
CA LEU A 176 -4.40 2.63 -17.98
C LEU A 176 -3.31 2.49 -16.93
N VAL A 177 -3.72 2.45 -15.67
CA VAL A 177 -2.82 2.45 -14.52
C VAL A 177 -2.91 1.09 -13.81
N LEU A 178 -1.80 0.38 -13.74
CA LEU A 178 -1.62 -0.79 -12.89
C LEU A 178 -1.12 -0.36 -11.52
N GLU A 179 -1.91 -0.70 -10.50
CA GLU A 179 -1.62 -0.39 -9.11
C GLU A 179 -1.45 -1.69 -8.31
N THR A 180 -0.61 -1.64 -7.28
CA THR A 180 -0.35 -2.77 -6.37
C THR A 180 -0.40 -2.37 -4.92
N ARG A 181 -0.69 -3.34 -4.05
CA ARG A 181 -0.56 -3.21 -2.60
C ARG A 181 -0.27 -4.56 -1.97
N LEU A 182 0.28 -4.55 -0.76
CA LEU A 182 0.56 -5.77 -0.01
C LEU A 182 -0.72 -6.29 0.63
N ASN A 183 -1.36 -5.50 1.49
CA ASN A 183 -2.56 -5.89 2.22
C ASN A 183 -3.80 -5.11 1.78
N ALA A 184 -4.98 -5.61 2.16
CA ALA A 184 -6.25 -4.97 1.82
C ALA A 184 -6.44 -3.57 2.44
N ARG A 185 -5.72 -3.28 3.53
CA ARG A 185 -5.75 -1.98 4.24
C ARG A 185 -4.72 -0.98 3.72
N ASP A 186 -3.77 -1.44 2.92
CA ASP A 186 -2.68 -0.59 2.45
C ASP A 186 -3.12 0.29 1.27
N VAL A 187 -2.43 1.42 1.13
CA VAL A 187 -2.60 2.35 0.01
C VAL A 187 -2.17 1.67 -1.29
N TRP A 188 -2.90 1.94 -2.37
CA TRP A 188 -2.55 1.47 -3.70
C TRP A 188 -1.41 2.29 -4.29
N ASN A 189 -0.32 1.61 -4.64
CA ASN A 189 0.85 2.22 -5.26
C ASN A 189 0.86 1.98 -6.77
N VAL A 190 1.11 3.03 -7.56
CA VAL A 190 1.23 2.91 -9.02
C VAL A 190 2.50 2.14 -9.36
N ARG A 191 2.36 1.11 -10.20
CA ARG A 191 3.49 0.34 -10.74
C ARG A 191 3.78 0.64 -12.20
N LYS A 192 2.72 0.85 -12.98
CA LYS A 192 2.83 1.17 -14.40
C LYS A 192 1.66 2.03 -14.84
N ASP A 193 1.94 3.04 -15.63
CA ASP A 193 0.96 3.91 -16.26
C ASP A 193 1.21 3.87 -17.78
N ILE A 194 0.16 3.60 -18.55
CA ILE A 194 0.20 3.57 -20.02
C ILE A 194 -0.79 4.61 -20.54
N SER A 195 -0.27 5.64 -21.21
CA SER A 195 -1.10 6.53 -22.03
C SER A 195 -1.45 5.83 -23.34
N CYS A 196 -2.73 5.85 -23.72
CA CYS A 196 -3.26 5.16 -24.90
C CYS A 196 -3.75 6.13 -25.99
N VAL A 197 -3.11 7.31 -26.08
CA VAL A 197 -3.35 8.33 -27.12
C VAL A 197 -2.65 7.95 -28.41
#